data_AF-T0FJW4-F1
#
_entry.id   AF-T0FJW4-F1
#
_cell.length_a   1.000
_cell.length_b   1.000
_cell.length_c   1.000
_cell.angle_alpha   90.00
_cell.angle_beta   90.00
_cell.angle_gamma   90.00
#
_symmetry.space_group_name_H-M   'P 1'
#
loop_
_entity.id
_entity.type
_entity.pdbx_description
1 polymer ?
#
loop_
_entity_poly.entity_id
_entity_poly.type
_entity_poly.pdbx_seq_one_letter_code
_entity_poly.pdbx_strand_id
1 'polypeptide(L)'
;MKKGIFSILFLISCSMKPNISSETVQKGKNLEKIPLVSIDEFFQLWLQNQKYPKMAGINFEKLFEDKEFQYFGKKEWNRFIPVSKSRFFKIQKEILNKEFPNYESVFKQELNGHFQNQILSNLPDWKFYLDIKTKRVDKENCIDPYQYSYTLVENKIILTMKWNVENCEELISFKNKTYQLVYDLRKKKFEE
;
A
#
# COMPACT_ATOMS: atom_id res chain seq x y z
N MET A 1 -5.86 -72.70 -2.49
CA MET A 1 -6.22 -71.37 -3.04
C MET A 1 -5.17 -70.34 -2.58
N LYS A 2 -4.28 -69.89 -3.47
CA LYS A 2 -3.34 -68.79 -3.21
C LYS A 2 -3.98 -67.51 -3.73
N LYS A 3 -4.35 -66.58 -2.85
CA LYS A 3 -4.78 -65.22 -3.24
C LYS A 3 -3.56 -64.31 -3.15
N GLY A 4 -3.06 -63.88 -4.30
CA GLY A 4 -1.94 -62.95 -4.42
C GLY A 4 -2.32 -61.56 -3.91
N ILE A 5 -1.42 -60.95 -3.15
CA ILE A 5 -1.53 -59.59 -2.66
C ILE A 5 -1.00 -58.68 -3.78
N PHE A 6 -1.90 -57.95 -4.45
CA PHE A 6 -1.52 -56.86 -5.34
C PHE A 6 -1.14 -55.65 -4.48
N SER A 7 0.15 -55.37 -4.39
CA SER A 7 0.69 -54.18 -3.74
C SER A 7 0.50 -52.99 -4.69
N ILE A 8 -0.43 -52.09 -4.36
CA ILE A 8 -0.61 -50.81 -5.07
C ILE A 8 0.48 -49.86 -4.56
N LEU A 9 1.46 -49.60 -5.42
CA LEU A 9 2.46 -48.55 -5.23
C LEU A 9 1.74 -47.18 -5.26
N PHE A 10 1.45 -46.64 -4.08
CA PHE A 10 1.12 -45.23 -3.90
C PHE A 10 2.36 -44.41 -4.24
N LEU A 11 2.44 -43.92 -5.48
CA LEU A 11 3.36 -42.84 -5.85
C LEU A 11 2.85 -41.56 -5.17
N ILE A 12 3.24 -41.36 -3.92
CA ILE A 12 3.14 -40.05 -3.27
C ILE A 12 4.17 -39.17 -3.99
N SER A 13 3.74 -38.47 -5.04
CA SER A 13 4.52 -37.37 -5.58
C SER A 13 4.58 -36.32 -4.46
N CYS A 14 5.70 -36.28 -3.72
CA CYS A 14 6.08 -35.13 -2.93
C CYS A 14 6.22 -33.95 -3.90
N SER A 15 5.11 -33.26 -4.18
CA SER A 15 5.14 -31.97 -4.84
C SER A 15 5.76 -31.00 -3.84
N MET A 16 7.10 -30.91 -3.84
CA MET A 16 7.78 -29.80 -3.20
C MET A 16 7.17 -28.54 -3.82
N LYS A 17 6.33 -27.83 -3.07
CA LYS A 17 5.80 -26.55 -3.51
C LYS A 17 7.04 -25.71 -3.85
N PRO A 18 7.19 -25.25 -5.10
CA PRO A 18 8.38 -24.52 -5.48
C PRO A 18 8.48 -23.31 -4.56
N ASN A 19 9.62 -23.19 -3.91
CA ASN A 19 9.92 -22.07 -3.05
C ASN A 19 10.14 -20.86 -3.97
N ILE A 20 9.16 -19.96 -4.03
CA ILE A 20 9.26 -18.74 -4.84
C ILE A 20 10.16 -17.76 -4.08
N SER A 21 11.30 -17.42 -4.67
CA SER A 21 12.22 -16.39 -4.18
C SER A 21 12.32 -15.23 -5.17
N SER A 22 12.72 -14.04 -4.72
CA SER A 22 12.89 -12.87 -5.59
C SER A 22 13.82 -13.16 -6.77
N GLU A 23 14.89 -13.91 -6.53
CA GLU A 23 15.86 -14.33 -7.56
C GLU A 23 15.22 -15.22 -8.63
N THR A 24 14.31 -16.12 -8.23
CA THR A 24 13.60 -16.97 -9.20
C THR A 24 12.63 -16.16 -10.06
N VAL A 25 11.93 -15.19 -9.48
CA VAL A 25 11.00 -14.29 -10.19
C VAL A 25 11.77 -13.39 -11.15
N GLN A 26 12.90 -12.81 -10.72
CA GLN A 26 13.78 -11.99 -11.57
C GLN A 26 14.30 -12.77 -12.79
N LYS A 27 14.46 -14.10 -12.67
CA LYS A 27 14.83 -15.00 -13.78
C LYS A 27 13.63 -15.44 -14.64
N GLY A 28 12.44 -14.89 -14.42
CA GLY A 28 11.23 -15.24 -15.16
C GLY A 28 10.67 -16.63 -14.84
N LYS A 29 10.98 -17.20 -13.67
CA LYS A 29 10.53 -18.55 -13.27
C LYS A 29 9.36 -18.48 -12.29
N ASN A 30 8.49 -19.48 -12.33
CA ASN A 30 7.32 -19.62 -11.44
C ASN A 30 6.31 -18.45 -11.51
N LEU A 31 6.28 -17.70 -12.61
CA LEU A 31 5.43 -16.52 -12.79
C LEU A 31 3.93 -16.86 -12.75
N GLU A 32 3.58 -18.07 -13.17
CA GLU A 32 2.23 -18.61 -13.16
C GLU A 32 1.67 -18.78 -11.74
N LYS A 33 2.54 -18.92 -10.74
CA LYS A 33 2.18 -19.09 -9.33
C LYS A 33 2.04 -17.77 -8.56
N ILE A 34 2.46 -16.66 -9.17
CA ILE A 34 2.40 -15.33 -8.54
C ILE A 34 0.96 -14.82 -8.63
N PRO A 35 0.33 -14.44 -7.51
CA PRO A 35 -1.06 -14.02 -7.49
C PRO A 35 -1.26 -12.71 -8.24
N LEU A 36 -2.31 -12.64 -9.06
CA LEU A 36 -2.78 -11.41 -9.69
C LEU A 36 -3.47 -10.53 -8.65
N VAL A 37 -3.20 -9.23 -8.68
CA VAL A 37 -3.87 -8.21 -7.85
C VAL A 37 -4.59 -7.18 -8.72
N SER A 38 -5.65 -6.58 -8.16
CA SER A 38 -6.32 -5.44 -8.79
C SER A 38 -5.52 -4.15 -8.66
N ILE A 39 -5.95 -3.09 -9.36
CA ILE A 39 -5.35 -1.76 -9.20
C ILE A 39 -5.55 -1.20 -7.79
N ASP A 40 -6.70 -1.46 -7.16
CA ASP A 40 -6.98 -1.04 -5.79
C ASP A 40 -6.06 -1.75 -4.79
N GLU A 41 -5.90 -3.07 -4.93
CA GLU A 41 -4.98 -3.85 -4.10
C GLU A 41 -3.53 -3.37 -4.29
N PHE A 42 -3.12 -3.08 -5.53
CA PHE A 42 -1.81 -2.50 -5.83
C PHE A 42 -1.62 -1.13 -5.16
N PHE A 43 -2.62 -0.25 -5.24
CA PHE A 43 -2.58 1.07 -4.63
C PHE A 43 -2.45 0.98 -3.10
N GLN A 44 -3.19 0.06 -2.46
CA GLN A 44 -3.07 -0.18 -1.02
C GLN A 44 -1.69 -0.69 -0.61
N LEU A 45 -1.08 -1.57 -1.41
CA LEU A 45 0.31 -1.99 -1.20
C LEU A 45 1.28 -0.82 -1.40
N TRP A 46 1.06 0.02 -2.42
CA TRP A 46 1.90 1.18 -2.71
C TRP A 46 1.89 2.21 -1.57
N LEU A 47 0.75 2.43 -0.91
CA LEU A 47 0.65 3.31 0.27
C LEU A 47 1.56 2.88 1.44
N GLN A 48 2.02 1.63 1.44
CA GLN A 48 2.94 1.09 2.44
C GLN A 48 4.42 1.30 2.08
N ASN A 49 4.73 1.57 0.81
CA ASN A 49 6.10 1.84 0.40
C ASN A 49 6.62 3.15 1.01
N GLN A 50 7.90 3.16 1.34
CA GLN A 50 8.62 4.26 1.95
C GLN A 50 9.67 4.79 0.99
N LYS A 51 9.75 6.11 0.80
CA LYS A 51 10.83 6.73 0.01
C LYS A 51 12.22 6.36 0.55
N TYR A 52 12.35 6.34 1.87
CA TYR A 52 13.58 6.01 2.59
C TYR A 52 13.31 4.88 3.59
N PRO A 53 13.29 3.61 3.15
CA PRO A 53 12.96 2.49 4.03
C PRO A 53 14.08 2.29 5.05
N LYS A 54 13.72 2.20 6.34
CA LYS A 54 14.68 1.97 7.43
C LYS A 54 15.23 0.53 7.49
N MET A 55 14.55 -0.41 6.83
CA MET A 55 14.90 -1.83 6.80
C MET A 55 14.63 -2.40 5.40
N ALA A 56 15.43 -3.38 5.00
CA ALA A 56 15.17 -4.15 3.78
C ALA A 56 13.83 -4.90 3.89
N GLY A 57 13.13 -5.06 2.76
CA GLY A 57 11.86 -5.81 2.72
C GLY A 57 10.63 -5.05 3.20
N ILE A 58 10.74 -3.76 3.57
CA ILE A 58 9.57 -2.89 3.80
C ILE A 58 8.82 -2.68 2.49
N ASN A 59 9.54 -2.18 1.49
CA ASN A 59 8.99 -1.89 0.18
C ASN A 59 8.89 -3.16 -0.66
N PHE A 60 7.88 -3.22 -1.51
CA PHE A 60 7.98 -4.06 -2.69
C PHE A 60 8.76 -3.33 -3.79
N GLU A 61 9.38 -4.11 -4.66
CA GLU A 61 10.10 -3.64 -5.84
C GLU A 61 9.64 -4.43 -7.08
N LYS A 62 9.78 -3.84 -8.26
CA LYS A 62 9.55 -4.54 -9.52
C LYS A 62 10.67 -5.58 -9.69
N LEU A 63 10.30 -6.84 -9.85
CA LEU A 63 11.24 -7.96 -9.99
C LEU A 63 11.38 -8.42 -11.43
N PHE A 64 10.28 -8.42 -12.18
CA PHE A 64 10.24 -8.89 -13.55
C PHE A 64 9.09 -8.24 -14.31
N GLU A 65 9.15 -8.27 -15.62
CA GLU A 65 8.11 -7.77 -16.51
C GLU A 65 8.07 -8.66 -17.76
N ASP A 66 6.89 -9.13 -18.13
CA ASP A 66 6.65 -9.79 -19.42
C ASP A 66 5.74 -8.94 -20.31
N LYS A 67 5.14 -9.56 -21.33
CA LYS A 67 4.25 -8.87 -22.27
C LYS A 67 2.94 -8.38 -21.63
N GLU A 68 2.44 -9.10 -20.63
CA GLU A 68 1.11 -8.89 -20.05
C GLU A 68 1.17 -8.32 -18.63
N PHE A 69 2.16 -8.73 -17.83
CA PHE A 69 2.23 -8.44 -16.40
C PHE A 69 3.53 -7.79 -15.98
N GLN A 70 3.42 -6.95 -14.94
CA GLN A 70 4.54 -6.58 -14.08
C GLN A 70 4.47 -7.40 -12.80
N TYR A 71 5.63 -7.90 -12.36
CA TYR A 71 5.77 -8.76 -11.20
C TYR A 71 6.55 -8.03 -10.12
N PHE A 72 6.04 -8.09 -8.91
CA PHE A 72 6.56 -7.38 -7.75
C PHE A 72 6.82 -8.34 -6.61
N GLY A 73 7.76 -7.95 -5.74
CA GLY A 73 7.91 -8.62 -4.47
C GLY A 73 8.73 -7.84 -3.47
N LYS A 74 8.71 -8.30 -2.22
CA LYS A 74 9.51 -7.73 -1.14
C LYS A 74 10.81 -8.52 -0.98
N LYS A 75 11.94 -7.81 -0.81
CA LYS A 75 13.23 -8.44 -0.50
C LYS A 75 13.15 -9.15 0.86
N GLU A 76 13.71 -10.35 0.96
CA GLU A 76 13.57 -11.17 2.17
C GLU A 76 14.29 -10.57 3.37
N TRP A 77 13.59 -10.43 4.51
CA TRP A 77 14.24 -10.25 5.82
C TRP A 77 14.41 -11.58 6.55
N ASN A 78 13.55 -12.58 6.28
CA ASN A 78 13.63 -13.89 6.92
C ASN A 78 13.11 -15.01 5.99
N ARG A 79 13.93 -16.05 5.76
CA ARG A 79 13.67 -17.14 4.79
C ARG A 79 12.48 -18.06 5.13
N PHE A 80 11.88 -17.91 6.31
CA PHE A 80 10.89 -18.84 6.86
C PHE A 80 9.43 -18.36 6.81
N ILE A 81 9.14 -17.21 6.20
CA ILE A 81 7.76 -16.68 6.10
C ILE A 81 7.08 -17.25 4.85
N PRO A 82 5.88 -17.85 4.94
CA PRO A 82 5.14 -18.39 3.80
C PRO A 82 4.92 -17.36 2.68
N VAL A 83 4.75 -17.85 1.45
CA VAL A 83 4.37 -17.03 0.28
C VAL A 83 2.93 -16.56 0.46
N SER A 84 2.76 -15.34 0.98
CA SER A 84 1.49 -14.63 1.02
C SER A 84 1.37 -13.68 -0.18
N LYS A 85 0.14 -13.27 -0.54
CA LYS A 85 -0.11 -12.16 -1.48
C LYS A 85 0.68 -10.89 -1.11
N SER A 86 0.97 -10.69 0.18
CA SER A 86 1.76 -9.56 0.65
C SER A 86 3.25 -9.62 0.30
N ARG A 87 3.76 -10.76 -0.16
CA ARG A 87 5.18 -10.97 -0.48
C ARG A 87 5.49 -10.90 -1.97
N PHE A 88 4.70 -11.57 -2.81
CA PHE A 88 4.82 -11.54 -4.26
C PHE A 88 3.44 -11.35 -4.88
N PHE A 89 3.36 -10.53 -5.92
CA PHE A 89 2.13 -10.29 -6.66
C PHE A 89 2.46 -9.83 -8.08
N LYS A 90 1.47 -9.91 -8.96
CA LYS A 90 1.55 -9.38 -10.32
C LYS A 90 0.31 -8.56 -10.65
N ILE A 91 0.45 -7.63 -11.57
CA ILE A 91 -0.64 -6.78 -12.05
C ILE A 91 -0.52 -6.64 -13.57
N GLN A 92 -1.67 -6.54 -14.25
CA GLN A 92 -1.70 -6.30 -15.69
C GLN A 92 -1.03 -4.97 -16.01
N LYS A 93 -0.04 -5.01 -16.90
CA LYS A 93 0.78 -3.86 -17.28
C LYS A 93 -0.07 -2.74 -17.88
N GLU A 94 -1.05 -3.10 -18.71
CA GLU A 94 -1.94 -2.12 -19.35
C GLU A 94 -2.76 -1.35 -18.31
N ILE A 95 -3.39 -2.06 -17.36
CA ILE A 95 -4.16 -1.44 -16.28
C ILE A 95 -3.28 -0.55 -15.42
N LEU A 96 -2.11 -1.05 -14.98
CA LEU A 96 -1.21 -0.29 -14.12
C LEU A 96 -0.74 1.01 -14.79
N ASN A 97 -0.29 0.93 -16.05
CA ASN A 97 0.17 2.10 -16.80
C ASN A 97 -0.96 3.09 -17.11
N LYS A 98 -2.17 2.57 -17.36
CA LYS A 98 -3.33 3.39 -17.67
C LYS A 98 -3.86 4.11 -16.45
N GLU A 99 -3.95 3.44 -15.29
CA GLU A 99 -4.67 3.92 -14.10
C GLU A 99 -3.73 4.54 -13.04
N PHE A 100 -2.49 4.05 -12.91
CA PHE A 100 -1.51 4.55 -11.94
C PHE A 100 -0.13 4.79 -12.60
N PRO A 101 -0.04 5.69 -13.60
CA PRO A 101 1.24 6.01 -14.24
C PRO A 101 2.21 6.67 -13.26
N ASN A 102 3.52 6.50 -13.49
CA ASN A 102 4.58 7.14 -12.71
C ASN A 102 4.54 6.87 -11.18
N TYR A 103 3.87 5.81 -10.73
CA TYR A 103 3.73 5.47 -9.31
C TYR A 103 5.09 5.30 -8.60
N GLU A 104 6.15 4.99 -9.32
CA GLU A 104 7.50 4.83 -8.78
C GLU A 104 8.12 6.16 -8.32
N SER A 105 7.65 7.29 -8.86
CA SER A 105 8.26 8.61 -8.66
C SER A 105 7.64 9.44 -7.54
N VAL A 106 6.55 8.95 -6.94
CA VAL A 106 5.83 9.62 -5.88
C VAL A 106 5.67 8.67 -4.70
N PHE A 107 5.67 9.23 -3.49
CA PHE A 107 5.43 8.48 -2.27
C PHE A 107 4.39 9.14 -1.39
N LYS A 108 3.63 8.32 -0.65
CA LYS A 108 2.67 8.79 0.38
C LYS A 108 3.30 9.79 1.35
N GLN A 109 4.57 9.61 1.73
CA GLN A 109 5.24 10.53 2.67
C GLN A 109 5.35 11.95 2.11
N GLU A 110 5.55 12.10 0.80
CA GLU A 110 5.67 13.40 0.14
C GLU A 110 4.32 14.10 0.06
N LEU A 111 3.26 13.35 -0.29
CA LEU A 111 1.88 13.85 -0.28
C LEU A 111 1.48 14.33 1.12
N ASN A 112 1.81 13.55 2.15
CA ASN A 112 1.54 13.92 3.53
C ASN A 112 2.32 15.16 3.94
N GLY A 113 3.61 15.21 3.63
CA GLY A 113 4.45 16.37 3.93
C GLY A 113 3.90 17.64 3.29
N HIS A 114 3.54 17.59 2.01
CA HIS A 114 2.94 18.72 1.32
C HIS A 114 1.60 19.14 1.95
N PHE A 115 0.70 18.18 2.20
CA PHE A 115 -0.61 18.46 2.76
C PHE A 115 -0.52 19.11 4.15
N GLN A 116 0.35 18.59 5.03
CA GLN A 116 0.58 19.17 6.35
C GLN A 116 1.18 20.57 6.27
N ASN A 117 2.25 20.72 5.47
CA ASN A 117 3.09 21.91 5.53
C ASN A 117 2.58 23.07 4.68
N GLN A 118 1.78 22.82 3.65
CA GLN A 118 1.32 23.85 2.72
C GLN A 118 -0.19 24.07 2.72
N ILE A 119 -0.99 23.05 3.04
CA ILE A 119 -2.44 23.17 3.04
C ILE A 119 -2.93 23.34 4.46
N LEU A 120 -2.76 22.33 5.31
CA LEU A 120 -3.31 22.35 6.66
C LEU A 120 -2.68 23.45 7.52
N SER A 121 -1.37 23.68 7.43
CA SER A 121 -0.65 24.74 8.16
C SER A 121 -1.26 26.15 7.98
N ASN A 122 -1.89 26.41 6.84
CA ASN A 122 -2.51 27.69 6.51
C ASN A 122 -3.97 27.79 6.97
N LEU A 123 -4.58 26.69 7.45
CA LEU A 123 -5.96 26.67 7.90
C LEU A 123 -6.08 27.12 9.36
N PRO A 124 -6.99 28.07 9.67
CA PRO A 124 -7.29 28.46 11.05
C PRO A 124 -7.70 27.26 11.92
N ASP A 125 -8.46 26.33 11.33
CA ASP A 125 -8.94 25.12 12.01
C ASP A 125 -7.77 24.24 12.50
N TRP A 126 -6.76 24.06 11.65
CA TRP A 126 -5.58 23.26 12.00
C TRP A 126 -4.71 23.93 13.08
N LYS A 127 -4.51 25.25 12.96
CA LYS A 127 -3.80 26.03 13.98
C LYS A 127 -4.48 25.93 15.34
N PHE A 128 -5.80 26.09 15.37
CA PHE A 128 -6.59 25.95 16.59
C PHE A 128 -6.47 24.55 17.21
N TYR A 129 -6.51 23.50 16.39
CA TYR A 129 -6.27 22.14 16.87
C TYR A 129 -4.87 21.95 17.49
N LEU A 130 -3.82 22.48 16.87
CA LEU A 130 -2.47 22.40 17.42
C LEU A 130 -2.36 23.15 18.76
N ASP A 131 -3.03 24.29 18.91
CA ASP A 131 -3.09 25.04 20.17
C ASP A 131 -3.78 24.23 21.29
N ILE A 132 -4.87 23.53 20.98
CA ILE A 132 -5.55 22.64 21.95
C ILE A 132 -4.63 21.47 22.33
N LYS A 133 -4.00 20.83 21.34
CA LYS A 133 -3.12 19.67 21.53
C LYS A 133 -1.90 19.99 22.39
N THR A 134 -1.37 21.20 22.29
CA THR A 134 -0.18 21.63 23.06
C THR A 134 -0.52 22.07 24.49
N LYS A 135 -1.72 22.59 24.75
CA LYS A 135 -2.12 23.13 26.06
C LYS A 135 -2.63 22.08 27.05
N ARG A 136 -3.14 20.92 26.61
CA ARG A 136 -3.72 19.91 27.50
C ARG A 136 -2.77 18.74 27.80
N VAL A 137 -2.61 18.45 29.11
CA VAL A 137 -1.85 17.30 29.64
C VAL A 137 -2.72 16.03 29.63
N ASP A 138 -4.04 16.15 29.81
CA ASP A 138 -5.00 15.05 29.78
C ASP A 138 -5.53 14.81 28.35
N LYS A 139 -5.03 13.73 27.75
CA LYS A 139 -5.17 13.43 26.32
C LYS A 139 -6.48 12.73 25.96
N GLU A 140 -7.24 12.19 26.90
CA GLU A 140 -8.19 11.11 26.62
C GLU A 140 -9.34 11.49 25.65
N ASN A 141 -9.82 12.74 25.66
CA ASN A 141 -11.05 13.11 24.93
C ASN A 141 -10.82 13.77 23.55
N CYS A 142 -9.57 14.07 23.17
CA CYS A 142 -9.25 14.79 21.92
C CYS A 142 -8.10 14.14 21.13
N ILE A 143 -7.88 12.83 21.26
CA ILE A 143 -6.81 12.12 20.54
C ILE A 143 -7.18 12.02 19.06
N ASP A 144 -6.32 12.60 18.21
CA ASP A 144 -6.35 12.53 16.74
C ASP A 144 -7.78 12.51 16.15
N PRO A 145 -8.55 13.60 16.32
CA PRO A 145 -9.97 13.67 15.99
C PRO A 145 -10.20 13.87 14.49
N TYR A 146 -9.33 13.27 13.66
CA TYR A 146 -9.41 13.28 12.22
C TYR A 146 -8.87 11.98 11.66
N GLN A 147 -9.28 11.66 10.43
CA GLN A 147 -8.84 10.49 9.70
C GLN A 147 -8.32 10.90 8.33
N TYR A 148 -7.21 10.28 7.91
CA TYR A 148 -6.73 10.38 6.54
C TYR A 148 -7.24 9.20 5.72
N SER A 149 -7.70 9.47 4.51
CA SER A 149 -7.99 8.47 3.50
C SER A 149 -7.28 8.81 2.19
N TYR A 150 -6.95 7.79 1.41
CA TYR A 150 -6.30 7.93 0.10
C TYR A 150 -7.13 7.16 -0.92
N THR A 151 -7.33 7.78 -2.07
CA THR A 151 -8.00 7.13 -3.21
C THR A 151 -7.22 7.40 -4.49
N LEU A 152 -7.32 6.48 -5.44
CA LEU A 152 -6.80 6.62 -6.79
C LEU A 152 -7.99 6.69 -7.74
N VAL A 153 -8.17 7.83 -8.41
CA VAL A 153 -9.28 8.06 -9.35
C VAL A 153 -8.74 8.82 -10.55
N GLU A 154 -8.98 8.34 -11.77
CA GLU A 154 -8.61 9.02 -13.01
C GLU A 154 -7.14 9.51 -13.05
N ASN A 155 -6.19 8.65 -12.64
CA ASN A 155 -4.76 9.00 -12.54
C ASN A 155 -4.43 10.10 -11.54
N LYS A 156 -5.29 10.30 -10.54
CA LYS A 156 -5.05 11.24 -9.46
C LYS A 156 -5.06 10.51 -8.13
N ILE A 157 -4.09 10.86 -7.29
CA ILE A 157 -4.11 10.45 -5.88
C ILE A 157 -4.82 11.56 -5.12
N ILE A 158 -5.92 11.21 -4.46
CA ILE A 158 -6.67 12.13 -3.61
C ILE A 158 -6.41 11.74 -2.16
N LEU A 159 -5.73 12.61 -1.44
CA LEU A 159 -5.56 12.55 0.02
C LEU A 159 -6.66 13.39 0.65
N THR A 160 -7.46 12.79 1.52
CA THR A 160 -8.52 13.47 2.25
C THR A 160 -8.24 13.40 3.74
N MET A 161 -8.36 14.54 4.43
CA MET A 161 -8.49 14.58 5.89
C MET A 161 -9.93 14.91 6.23
N LYS A 162 -10.57 14.07 7.04
CA LYS A 162 -11.90 14.35 7.60
C LYS A 162 -11.82 14.45 9.11
N TRP A 163 -12.37 15.51 9.68
CA TRP A 163 -12.56 15.61 11.12
C TRP A 163 -13.63 14.62 11.58
N ASN A 164 -13.26 13.72 12.49
CA ASN A 164 -14.14 12.78 13.17
C ASN A 164 -14.24 13.12 14.66
N VAL A 165 -14.80 14.30 14.94
CA VAL A 165 -14.93 14.81 16.30
C VAL A 165 -16.20 14.24 16.94
N GLU A 166 -16.01 13.39 17.95
CA GLU A 166 -17.09 12.81 18.75
C GLU A 166 -17.09 13.35 20.18
N ASN A 167 -15.95 13.30 20.87
CA ASN A 167 -15.86 13.56 22.32
C ASN A 167 -15.03 14.80 22.68
N CYS A 168 -14.75 15.68 21.72
CA CYS A 168 -13.95 16.90 21.93
C CYS A 168 -14.80 18.14 21.68
N GLU A 169 -15.44 18.67 22.73
CA GLU A 169 -16.36 19.80 22.64
C GLU A 169 -15.73 21.03 21.97
N GLU A 170 -14.46 21.30 22.24
CA GLU A 170 -13.77 22.47 21.67
C GLU A 170 -13.58 22.38 20.15
N LEU A 171 -13.53 21.16 19.61
CA LEU A 171 -13.37 20.90 18.18
C LEU A 171 -14.70 20.54 17.51
N ILE A 172 -15.83 20.59 18.23
CA ILE A 172 -17.12 20.12 17.70
C ILE A 172 -17.55 20.89 16.43
N SER A 173 -17.15 22.16 16.33
CA SER A 173 -17.38 23.00 15.15
C SER A 173 -16.66 22.51 13.89
N PHE A 174 -15.67 21.62 14.04
CA PHE A 174 -14.95 21.01 12.93
C PHE A 174 -15.57 19.69 12.49
N LYS A 175 -16.55 19.14 13.20
CA LYS A 175 -17.18 17.87 12.87
C LYS A 175 -17.62 17.85 11.40
N ASN A 176 -17.22 16.80 10.67
CA ASN A 176 -17.46 16.62 9.24
C ASN A 176 -16.75 17.59 8.28
N LYS A 177 -16.01 18.59 8.76
CA LYS A 177 -15.13 19.37 7.89
C LYS A 177 -14.12 18.43 7.23
N THR A 178 -13.87 18.67 5.96
CA THR A 178 -13.01 17.85 5.13
C THR A 178 -12.07 18.74 4.33
N TYR A 179 -10.80 18.36 4.25
CA TYR A 179 -9.83 18.99 3.36
C TYR A 179 -9.23 17.94 2.46
N GLN A 180 -8.86 18.35 1.26
CA GLN A 180 -8.33 17.45 0.25
C GLN A 180 -7.05 18.01 -0.36
N LEU A 181 -6.20 17.09 -0.77
CA LEU A 181 -5.08 17.33 -1.65
C LEU A 181 -5.22 16.38 -2.84
N VAL A 182 -5.13 16.94 -4.04
CA VAL A 182 -5.19 16.17 -5.29
C VAL A 182 -3.83 16.25 -5.97
N TYR A 183 -3.25 15.09 -6.30
CA TYR A 183 -2.01 14.98 -7.05
C TYR A 183 -2.26 14.28 -8.39
N ASP A 184 -2.00 14.98 -9.49
CA ASP A 184 -2.12 14.45 -10.85
C ASP A 184 -0.82 13.72 -11.24
N LEU A 185 -0.93 12.40 -11.46
CA LEU A 185 0.20 11.53 -11.75
C LEU A 185 0.77 11.72 -13.16
N ARG A 186 -0.04 12.19 -14.11
CA ARG A 186 0.42 12.46 -15.49
C ARG A 186 1.16 13.78 -15.54
N LYS A 187 0.60 14.82 -14.92
CA LYS A 187 1.19 16.16 -14.86
C LYS A 187 2.30 16.27 -13.81
N LYS A 188 2.40 15.29 -12.90
CA LYS A 188 3.36 15.24 -11.79
C LYS A 188 3.30 16.48 -10.88
N LYS A 189 2.10 16.99 -10.63
CA LYS A 189 1.88 18.21 -9.84
C LYS A 189 0.62 18.11 -9.00
N PHE A 190 0.57 18.92 -7.94
CA PHE A 190 -0.65 19.14 -7.18
C PHE A 190 -1.63 19.98 -8.02
N GLU A 191 -2.92 19.68 -7.89
CA GLU A 191 -3.97 20.54 -8.42
C GLU A 191 -4.32 21.60 -7.36
N GLU A 192 -4.56 22.84 -7.81
CA GLU A 192 -4.99 23.97 -7.00
C GLU A 192 -6.51 23.99 -6.83
#